data_AF-A0A834NB88-F1
#
_entry.id   AF-A0A834NB88-F1
#
_cell.length_a   1.000
_cell.length_b   1.000
_cell.length_c   1.000
_cell.angle_alpha   90.00
_cell.angle_beta   90.00
_cell.angle_gamma   90.00
#
_symmetry.space_group_name_H-M   'P 1'
#
loop_
_entity.id
_entity.type
_entity.pdbx_description
1 polymer ?
#
loop_
_entity_poly.entity_id
_entity_poly.type
_entity_poly.pdbx_seq_one_letter_code
_entity_poly.pdbx_strand_id
1 'polypeptide(L)'
;MSKYKERNICVHKSCMFAAKPIISQKPDWNKAVSEAEKIVGYPTSFLSLRWLLSDEIANVALHLRKLVGSNHPLLKTAKSLIYNGRNNMQAWGLIVLLISKAAGHLNVDDMEEDKAAGVLHSQRALAEVTEMIRTSHLIHKGLVNITPGIYPETTELHDMTFGNKIALLSGDYLLSNSCTELANLRNQDLVELMSTVVKDLTEAEFIGRRDNQNNPLPCIPPPNRKGYAVKEWTLRNVLSAGTLLGKSCKGTLKLAGHNDDIQEQGYEFGKHLALAWQAYLDLGLFINKESAMSFNLCSAPIMFHIEHDPSILTEIDKGLESVDNVDYAKVYNIVSQGPGIELTKQLQKKHSQKATEVLSIFQESDARTALYNIIAAMGDF
;
A
#
# COMPACT_ATOMS: atom_id res chain seq x y z
N MET A 1 -15.75 -52.28 -59.06
CA MET A 1 -17.12 -52.01 -59.54
C MET A 1 -18.11 -52.33 -58.43
N SER A 2 -18.81 -51.28 -57.99
CA SER A 2 -20.00 -51.15 -57.15
C SER A 2 -20.50 -52.35 -56.32
N LYS A 3 -20.51 -52.18 -54.99
CA LYS A 3 -21.46 -52.85 -54.09
C LYS A 3 -22.39 -51.80 -53.49
N TYR A 4 -23.67 -51.89 -53.84
CA TYR A 4 -24.79 -51.28 -53.11
C TYR A 4 -25.42 -52.37 -52.23
N LYS A 5 -25.69 -52.07 -50.95
CA LYS A 5 -27.01 -52.31 -50.36
C LYS A 5 -27.18 -51.67 -48.97
N GLU A 6 -28.12 -50.74 -48.97
CA GLU A 6 -29.20 -50.46 -48.02
C GLU A 6 -28.96 -50.41 -46.51
N ARG A 7 -29.50 -49.31 -45.97
CA ARG A 7 -29.47 -48.81 -44.61
C ARG A 7 -30.47 -49.56 -43.74
N ASN A 8 -30.07 -49.84 -42.49
CA ASN A 8 -30.98 -49.97 -41.37
C ASN A 8 -30.64 -48.90 -40.32
N ILE A 9 -31.69 -48.27 -39.83
CA ILE A 9 -31.71 -47.12 -38.92
C ILE A 9 -31.44 -47.62 -37.49
N CYS A 10 -30.51 -46.98 -36.78
CA CYS A 10 -30.45 -47.04 -35.33
C CYS A 10 -30.32 -45.63 -34.76
N VAL A 11 -31.12 -45.39 -33.73
CA VAL A 11 -31.46 -44.11 -33.12
C VAL A 11 -30.24 -43.49 -32.43
N HIS A 12 -29.89 -42.25 -32.77
CA HIS A 12 -28.96 -41.45 -31.97
C HIS A 12 -29.68 -40.25 -31.35
N LYS A 13 -29.80 -40.32 -30.02
CA LYS A 13 -30.23 -39.24 -29.14
C LYS A 13 -29.37 -38.00 -29.42
N SER A 14 -30.05 -36.88 -29.65
CA SER A 14 -29.48 -35.54 -29.64
C SER A 14 -28.73 -35.31 -28.32
N CYS A 15 -27.39 -35.26 -28.37
CA CYS A 15 -26.58 -34.73 -27.29
C CYS A 15 -26.48 -33.22 -27.48
N MET A 16 -27.30 -32.47 -26.74
CA MET A 16 -27.08 -31.03 -26.59
C MET A 16 -25.72 -30.84 -25.90
N PHE A 17 -24.76 -30.24 -26.60
CA PHE A 17 -23.56 -29.72 -25.96
C PHE A 17 -23.97 -28.54 -25.08
N ALA A 18 -24.18 -28.81 -23.80
CA ALA A 18 -24.23 -27.78 -22.78
C ALA A 18 -22.87 -27.07 -22.76
N ALA A 19 -22.85 -25.82 -23.21
CA ALA A 19 -21.71 -24.94 -23.01
C ALA A 19 -21.44 -24.86 -21.51
N LYS A 20 -20.27 -25.38 -21.08
CA LYS A 20 -19.81 -25.19 -19.71
C LYS A 20 -19.65 -23.68 -19.47
N PRO A 21 -20.20 -23.13 -18.38
CA PRO A 21 -19.89 -21.76 -18.02
C PRO A 21 -18.37 -21.68 -17.77
N ILE A 22 -17.71 -20.74 -18.45
CA ILE A 22 -16.34 -20.36 -18.11
C ILE A 22 -16.44 -19.72 -16.72
N ILE A 23 -16.17 -20.51 -15.69
CA ILE A 23 -15.98 -19.99 -14.33
C ILE A 23 -14.67 -19.20 -14.42
N SER A 24 -14.78 -17.86 -14.52
CA SER A 24 -13.62 -16.98 -14.37
C SER A 24 -13.02 -17.25 -12.99
N GLN A 25 -11.90 -17.97 -12.94
CA GLN A 25 -11.19 -18.18 -11.69
C GLN A 25 -10.69 -16.83 -11.18
N LYS A 26 -11.14 -16.49 -9.97
CA LYS A 26 -10.89 -15.23 -9.28
C LYS A 26 -9.37 -14.98 -9.15
N PRO A 27 -8.88 -13.75 -9.38
CA PRO A 27 -7.48 -13.43 -9.15
C PRO A 27 -7.19 -13.40 -7.64
N ASP A 28 -6.47 -14.41 -7.16
CA ASP A 28 -5.82 -14.38 -5.84
C ASP A 28 -4.78 -13.25 -5.84
N TRP A 29 -4.78 -12.40 -4.81
CA TRP A 29 -3.81 -11.31 -4.64
C TRP A 29 -2.38 -11.78 -4.87
N ASN A 30 -1.99 -12.91 -4.26
CA ASN A 30 -0.63 -13.43 -4.37
C ASN A 30 -0.32 -13.88 -5.79
N LYS A 31 -1.32 -14.41 -6.50
CA LYS A 31 -1.22 -14.78 -7.91
C LYS A 31 -1.07 -13.55 -8.80
N ALA A 32 -1.87 -12.50 -8.58
CA ALA A 32 -1.81 -11.26 -9.34
C ALA A 32 -0.44 -10.57 -9.18
N VAL A 33 0.09 -10.51 -7.95
CA VAL A 33 1.45 -9.98 -7.70
C VAL A 33 2.52 -10.86 -8.35
N SER A 34 2.43 -12.19 -8.22
CA SER A 34 3.41 -13.10 -8.84
C SER A 34 3.41 -13.02 -10.37
N GLU A 35 2.25 -12.84 -11.00
CA GLU A 35 2.14 -12.61 -12.44
C GLU A 35 2.72 -11.25 -12.84
N ALA A 36 2.45 -10.20 -12.07
CA ALA A 36 3.03 -8.89 -12.27
C ALA A 36 4.57 -8.88 -12.16
N GLU A 37 5.14 -9.58 -11.17
CA GLU A 37 6.59 -9.71 -11.01
C GLU A 37 7.27 -10.36 -12.22
N LYS A 38 6.61 -11.35 -12.84
CA LYS A 38 7.11 -12.00 -14.06
C LYS A 38 7.16 -11.03 -15.24
N ILE A 39 6.19 -10.12 -15.35
CA ILE A 39 6.10 -9.15 -16.43
C ILE A 39 7.23 -8.11 -16.35
N VAL A 40 7.58 -7.66 -15.14
CA VAL A 40 8.70 -6.73 -14.92
C VAL A 40 10.07 -7.41 -15.00
N GLY A 41 10.11 -8.75 -15.04
CA GLY A 41 11.35 -9.53 -15.15
C GLY A 41 12.21 -9.51 -13.89
N TYR A 42 11.67 -9.02 -12.77
CA TYR A 42 12.40 -8.84 -11.53
C TYR A 42 11.45 -9.07 -10.34
N PRO A 43 11.76 -9.97 -9.41
CA PRO A 43 10.99 -10.09 -8.18
C PRO A 43 11.08 -8.77 -7.40
N THR A 44 9.95 -8.24 -6.93
CA THR A 44 9.94 -7.06 -6.04
C THR A 44 10.68 -7.35 -4.73
N SER A 45 10.65 -8.61 -4.32
CA SER A 45 11.50 -9.15 -3.26
C SER A 45 12.99 -8.98 -3.54
N PHE A 46 13.44 -8.93 -4.80
CA PHE A 46 14.85 -8.70 -5.15
C PHE A 46 15.26 -7.22 -5.03
N LEU A 47 14.39 -6.28 -5.38
CA LEU A 47 14.60 -4.85 -5.09
C LEU A 47 14.73 -4.62 -3.59
N SER A 48 13.90 -5.31 -2.80
CA SER A 48 13.99 -5.35 -1.33
C SER A 48 15.27 -6.04 -0.84
N LEU A 49 15.66 -7.15 -1.47
CA LEU A 49 16.86 -7.91 -1.11
C LEU A 49 18.15 -7.16 -1.42
N ARG A 50 18.23 -6.39 -2.51
CA ARG A 50 19.49 -5.73 -2.93
C ARG A 50 20.00 -4.75 -1.87
N TRP A 51 19.11 -4.04 -1.16
CA TRP A 51 19.50 -3.23 0.00
C TRP A 51 19.53 -4.03 1.30
N LEU A 52 18.65 -5.03 1.51
CA LEU A 52 18.73 -5.93 2.68
C LEU A 52 20.09 -6.67 2.77
N LEU A 53 20.72 -6.89 1.61
CA LEU A 53 22.02 -7.53 1.47
C LEU A 53 23.21 -6.55 1.54
N SER A 54 22.97 -5.25 1.81
CA SER A 54 24.06 -4.33 2.12
C SER A 54 24.66 -4.67 3.48
N ASP A 55 25.97 -4.46 3.64
CA ASP A 55 26.68 -4.73 4.90
C ASP A 55 26.05 -3.95 6.07
N GLU A 56 25.54 -2.75 5.80
CA GLU A 56 24.84 -1.88 6.75
C GLU A 56 23.53 -2.49 7.22
N ILE A 57 22.72 -3.05 6.31
CA ILE A 57 21.45 -3.69 6.70
C ILE A 57 21.68 -5.05 7.36
N ALA A 58 22.72 -5.79 6.96
CA ALA A 58 23.15 -6.97 7.70
C ALA A 58 23.52 -6.62 9.15
N ASN A 59 24.22 -5.49 9.36
CA ASN A 59 24.52 -4.98 10.70
C ASN A 59 23.25 -4.57 11.45
N VAL A 60 22.30 -3.88 10.80
CA VAL A 60 20.98 -3.58 11.39
C VAL A 60 20.26 -4.86 11.79
N ALA A 61 20.26 -5.90 10.96
CA ALA A 61 19.65 -7.19 11.27
C ALA A 61 20.31 -7.88 12.47
N LEU A 62 21.65 -7.81 12.59
CA LEU A 62 22.37 -8.29 13.77
C LEU A 62 21.98 -7.54 15.04
N HIS A 63 21.78 -6.22 14.95
CA HIS A 63 21.32 -5.42 16.08
C HIS A 63 19.84 -5.67 16.42
N LEU A 64 18.97 -5.84 15.43
CA LEU A 64 17.57 -6.23 15.62
C LEU A 64 17.46 -7.57 16.35
N ARG A 65 18.38 -8.53 16.09
CA ARG A 65 18.41 -9.80 16.81
C ARG A 65 18.61 -9.63 18.32
N LYS A 66 19.31 -8.58 18.77
CA LYS A 66 19.50 -8.28 20.20
C LYS A 66 18.21 -7.82 20.86
N LEU A 67 17.25 -7.30 20.11
CA LEU A 67 15.94 -6.92 20.60
C LEU A 67 14.98 -8.11 20.67
N VAL A 68 15.30 -9.27 20.09
CA VAL A 68 14.41 -10.44 20.10
C VAL A 68 14.14 -10.86 21.54
N GLY A 69 12.87 -10.84 21.93
CA GLY A 69 12.43 -11.08 23.31
C GLY A 69 11.98 -9.82 24.05
N SER A 70 12.30 -8.63 23.53
CA SER A 70 11.74 -7.36 24.00
C SER A 70 10.36 -7.09 23.40
N ASN A 71 9.65 -6.14 24.01
CA ASN A 71 8.35 -5.64 23.51
C ASN A 71 8.49 -4.44 22.55
N HIS A 72 9.68 -4.17 22.02
CA HIS A 72 9.90 -3.00 21.17
C HIS A 72 9.10 -3.08 19.84
N PRO A 73 8.28 -2.08 19.48
CA PRO A 73 7.43 -2.11 18.28
C PRO A 73 8.17 -2.31 16.95
N LEU A 74 9.41 -1.82 16.83
CA LEU A 74 10.31 -2.11 15.71
C LEU A 74 10.36 -3.60 15.29
N LEU A 75 10.24 -4.56 16.21
CA LEU A 75 10.19 -5.99 15.84
C LEU A 75 8.94 -6.34 15.04
N LYS A 76 7.79 -5.75 15.41
CA LYS A 76 6.53 -5.89 14.66
C LYS A 76 6.67 -5.24 13.28
N THR A 77 7.29 -4.07 13.21
CA THR A 77 7.60 -3.39 11.94
C THR A 77 8.50 -4.26 11.06
N ALA A 78 9.63 -4.75 11.58
CA ALA A 78 10.54 -5.63 10.85
C ALA A 78 9.86 -6.93 10.39
N LYS A 79 9.04 -7.56 11.26
CA LYS A 79 8.24 -8.72 10.88
C LYS A 79 7.25 -8.40 9.77
N SER A 80 6.60 -7.23 9.80
CA SER A 80 5.68 -6.80 8.75
C SER A 80 6.39 -6.53 7.41
N LEU A 81 7.64 -6.06 7.45
CA LEU A 81 8.47 -5.85 6.27
C LEU A 81 8.99 -7.18 5.68
N ILE A 82 9.31 -8.16 6.52
CA ILE A 82 9.95 -9.43 6.09
C ILE A 82 8.94 -10.55 5.82
N TYR A 83 7.94 -10.73 6.69
CA TYR A 83 7.12 -11.96 6.77
C TYR A 83 5.66 -11.81 6.32
N ASN A 84 5.16 -10.61 5.99
CA ASN A 84 3.78 -10.43 5.52
C ASN A 84 3.57 -10.84 4.05
N GLY A 85 4.01 -12.05 3.69
CA GLY A 85 3.72 -12.74 2.42
C GLY A 85 2.25 -13.13 2.19
N ARG A 86 1.29 -12.47 2.85
CA ARG A 86 -0.15 -12.53 2.51
C ARG A 86 -0.72 -11.18 2.07
N ASN A 87 -0.07 -10.07 2.42
CA ASN A 87 -0.50 -8.69 2.19
C ASN A 87 0.72 -7.83 1.80
N ASN A 88 1.45 -8.24 0.76
CA ASN A 88 2.72 -7.60 0.34
C ASN A 88 2.57 -6.07 0.16
N MET A 89 2.94 -5.31 1.20
CA MET A 89 3.08 -3.85 1.18
C MET A 89 4.30 -3.38 0.36
N GLN A 90 5.12 -4.33 -0.15
CA GLN A 90 6.31 -4.16 -0.99
C GLN A 90 5.98 -4.27 -2.49
N ALA A 91 4.83 -3.72 -2.90
CA ALA A 91 4.39 -3.74 -4.29
C ALA A 91 4.56 -2.37 -4.98
N TRP A 92 5.07 -1.35 -4.30
CA TRP A 92 5.02 0.02 -4.80
C TRP A 92 6.02 0.23 -5.93
N GLY A 93 7.25 -0.27 -5.76
CA GLY A 93 8.23 -0.34 -6.84
C GLY A 93 7.70 -1.15 -8.03
N LEU A 94 7.00 -2.26 -7.77
CA LEU A 94 6.36 -3.07 -8.83
C LEU A 94 5.29 -2.28 -9.60
N ILE A 95 4.40 -1.58 -8.90
CA ILE A 95 3.37 -0.72 -9.52
C ILE A 95 4.03 0.37 -10.38
N VAL A 96 5.09 1.01 -9.87
CA VAL A 96 5.84 2.02 -10.63
C VAL A 96 6.42 1.41 -11.90
N LEU A 97 7.05 0.25 -11.83
CA LEU A 97 7.61 -0.46 -13.00
C LEU A 97 6.54 -0.92 -13.99
N LEU A 98 5.38 -1.37 -13.52
CA LEU A 98 4.26 -1.74 -14.38
C LEU A 98 3.71 -0.51 -15.13
N ILE A 99 3.63 0.64 -14.46
CA ILE A 99 3.26 1.91 -15.13
C ILE A 99 4.31 2.28 -16.17
N SER A 100 5.60 2.16 -15.85
CA SER A 100 6.69 2.36 -16.81
C SER A 100 6.51 1.52 -18.07
N LYS A 101 6.22 0.21 -17.91
CA LYS A 101 5.97 -0.70 -19.03
C LYS A 101 4.68 -0.41 -19.78
N ALA A 102 3.60 -0.11 -19.08
CA ALA A 102 2.30 0.13 -19.70
C ALA A 102 2.29 1.42 -20.54
N ALA A 103 3.00 2.45 -20.08
CA ALA A 103 3.13 3.71 -20.80
C ALA A 103 4.22 3.69 -21.88
N GLY A 104 5.25 2.84 -21.71
CA GLY A 104 6.45 2.87 -22.54
C GLY A 104 7.27 4.16 -22.31
N HIS A 105 8.26 4.38 -23.17
CA HIS A 105 9.09 5.58 -23.17
C HIS A 105 9.10 6.24 -24.56
N LEU A 106 9.34 7.55 -24.59
CA LEU A 106 9.32 8.37 -25.80
C LEU A 106 10.65 9.12 -25.93
N ASN A 107 11.29 9.03 -27.11
CA ASN A 107 12.49 9.80 -27.45
C ASN A 107 13.67 9.62 -26.47
N VAL A 108 13.87 8.40 -25.94
CA VAL A 108 15.00 8.08 -25.06
C VAL A 108 16.04 7.29 -25.84
N ASP A 109 17.32 7.52 -25.54
CA ASP A 109 18.44 6.81 -26.17
C ASP A 109 18.37 5.31 -25.86
N ASP A 110 18.54 4.46 -26.88
CA ASP A 110 18.47 2.99 -26.78
C ASP A 110 19.45 2.40 -25.74
N MET A 111 20.47 3.18 -25.35
CA MET A 111 21.45 2.82 -24.32
C MET A 111 20.94 2.97 -22.88
N GLU A 112 19.89 3.75 -22.64
CA GLU A 112 19.27 3.89 -21.29
C GLU A 112 18.20 2.84 -21.00
N GLU A 113 17.77 2.10 -22.03
CA GLU A 113 16.80 1.04 -21.90
C GLU A 113 17.45 -0.28 -21.46
N ASP A 114 16.94 -0.84 -20.36
CA ASP A 114 17.20 -2.24 -20.07
C ASP A 114 16.36 -3.09 -21.03
N LYS A 115 16.96 -3.50 -22.15
CA LYS A 115 16.28 -4.30 -23.20
C LYS A 115 15.68 -5.61 -22.70
N ALA A 116 16.18 -6.18 -21.59
CA ALA A 116 15.60 -7.40 -21.01
C ALA A 116 14.32 -7.09 -20.23
N ALA A 117 14.22 -5.90 -19.64
CA ALA A 117 13.08 -5.47 -18.85
C ALA A 117 12.15 -4.48 -19.57
N GLY A 118 12.51 -3.87 -20.69
CA GLY A 118 11.69 -2.88 -21.40
C GLY A 118 11.31 -1.66 -20.54
N VAL A 119 12.24 -1.24 -19.66
CA VAL A 119 12.11 -0.05 -18.79
C VAL A 119 13.46 0.65 -18.72
N LEU A 120 13.45 1.96 -18.47
CA LEU A 120 14.68 2.75 -18.33
C LEU A 120 15.39 2.44 -17.00
N HIS A 121 16.71 2.54 -16.99
CA HIS A 121 17.50 2.46 -15.75
C HIS A 121 17.06 3.51 -14.72
N SER A 122 16.74 4.73 -15.18
CA SER A 122 16.22 5.82 -14.34
C SER A 122 14.87 5.48 -13.70
N GLN A 123 13.96 4.84 -14.44
CA GLN A 123 12.66 4.41 -13.94
C GLN A 123 12.81 3.30 -12.89
N ARG A 124 13.77 2.38 -13.08
CA ARG A 124 14.10 1.37 -12.07
C ARG A 124 14.66 1.98 -10.80
N ALA A 125 15.61 2.90 -10.92
CA ALA A 125 16.17 3.62 -9.78
C ALA A 125 15.06 4.39 -9.02
N LEU A 126 14.10 5.00 -9.71
CA LEU A 126 12.94 5.63 -9.06
C LEU A 126 12.04 4.63 -8.32
N ALA A 127 11.83 3.44 -8.88
CA ALA A 127 11.09 2.37 -8.20
C ALA A 127 11.82 1.90 -6.92
N GLU A 128 13.16 1.79 -6.95
CA GLU A 128 14.00 1.50 -5.77
C GLU A 128 13.90 2.61 -4.72
N VAL A 129 14.03 3.87 -5.14
CA VAL A 129 13.84 5.06 -4.28
C VAL A 129 12.47 5.05 -3.60
N THR A 130 11.42 4.70 -4.34
CA THR A 130 10.05 4.65 -3.82
C THR A 130 9.92 3.65 -2.67
N GLU A 131 10.49 2.45 -2.82
CA GLU A 131 10.50 1.43 -1.77
C GLU A 131 11.38 1.84 -0.58
N MET A 132 12.53 2.49 -0.82
CA MET A 132 13.39 2.99 0.26
C MET A 132 12.70 4.05 1.11
N ILE A 133 12.04 5.04 0.49
CA ILE A 133 11.28 6.08 1.21
C ILE A 133 10.13 5.45 2.00
N ARG A 134 9.38 4.53 1.39
CA ARG A 134 8.30 3.80 2.07
C ARG A 134 8.80 3.03 3.28
N THR A 135 9.88 2.27 3.10
CA THR A 135 10.45 1.42 4.14
C THR A 135 11.03 2.26 5.27
N SER A 136 11.74 3.35 4.95
CA SER A 136 12.24 4.33 5.91
C SER A 136 11.10 4.86 6.79
N HIS A 137 10.02 5.34 6.16
CA HIS A 137 8.86 5.86 6.88
C HIS A 137 8.22 4.80 7.80
N LEU A 138 8.05 3.57 7.33
CA LEU A 138 7.52 2.47 8.15
C LEU A 138 8.42 2.13 9.35
N ILE A 139 9.74 2.15 9.17
CA ILE A 139 10.71 1.93 10.25
C ILE A 139 10.62 3.06 11.29
N HIS A 140 10.59 4.32 10.87
CA HIS A 140 10.45 5.47 11.78
C HIS A 140 9.14 5.44 12.57
N LYS A 141 8.05 4.94 12.00
CA LYS A 141 6.79 4.72 12.74
C LYS A 141 6.88 3.64 13.83
N GLY A 142 7.97 2.88 13.88
CA GLY A 142 8.26 1.94 14.96
C GLY A 142 8.89 2.57 16.19
N LEU A 143 9.14 3.89 16.20
CA LEU A 143 9.64 4.63 17.35
C LEU A 143 8.58 4.74 18.45
N VAL A 144 9.04 4.75 19.70
CA VAL A 144 8.20 4.94 20.89
C VAL A 144 8.62 6.18 21.68
N ASN A 145 7.65 6.89 22.26
CA ASN A 145 7.94 7.97 23.19
C ASN A 145 8.34 7.37 24.54
N ILE A 146 9.61 7.55 24.92
CA ILE A 146 10.14 7.10 26.21
C ILE A 146 9.91 8.21 27.23
N THR A 147 8.86 8.09 28.04
CA THR A 147 8.58 9.03 29.13
C THR A 147 9.04 8.48 30.48
N PRO A 148 9.49 9.33 31.42
CA PRO A 148 9.87 8.89 32.76
C PRO A 148 8.75 8.11 33.46
N GLY A 149 9.08 6.97 34.04
CA GLY A 149 8.15 6.15 34.84
C GLY A 149 7.31 5.13 34.07
N ILE A 150 7.29 5.13 32.73
CA ILE A 150 6.62 4.06 31.95
C ILE A 150 7.42 2.76 31.98
N TYR A 151 8.74 2.85 31.90
CA TYR A 151 9.65 1.71 31.92
C TYR A 151 10.47 1.74 33.22
N PRO A 152 9.93 1.21 34.34
CA PRO A 152 10.59 1.26 35.65
C PRO A 152 11.81 0.33 35.73
N GLU A 153 11.84 -0.73 34.92
CA GLU A 153 12.96 -1.64 34.84
C GLU A 153 14.06 -1.08 33.93
N THR A 154 15.30 -1.07 34.43
CA THR A 154 16.46 -0.54 33.69
C THR A 154 16.74 -1.30 32.40
N THR A 155 16.49 -2.61 32.40
CA THR A 155 16.65 -3.47 31.20
C THR A 155 15.62 -3.12 30.13
N GLU A 156 14.35 -2.97 30.50
CA GLU A 156 13.29 -2.61 29.54
C GLU A 156 13.53 -1.21 28.97
N LEU A 157 13.89 -0.23 29.81
CA LEU A 157 14.27 1.11 29.36
C LEU A 157 15.45 1.08 28.37
N HIS A 158 16.45 0.24 28.64
CA HIS A 158 17.59 0.06 27.76
C HIS A 158 17.16 -0.54 26.41
N ASP A 159 16.31 -1.57 26.41
CA ASP A 159 15.81 -2.19 25.19
C ASP A 159 14.95 -1.22 24.36
N MET A 160 14.11 -0.41 25.02
CA MET A 160 13.31 0.65 24.38
C MET A 160 14.21 1.71 23.74
N THR A 161 15.22 2.17 24.47
CA THR A 161 16.19 3.16 23.96
C THR A 161 17.02 2.59 22.81
N PHE A 162 17.46 1.34 22.94
CA PHE A 162 18.27 0.67 21.92
C PHE A 162 17.46 0.46 20.65
N GLY A 163 16.22 -0.02 20.74
CA GLY A 163 15.37 -0.19 19.57
C GLY A 163 15.00 1.14 18.91
N ASN A 164 14.78 2.21 19.67
CA ASN A 164 14.58 3.54 19.11
C ASN A 164 15.80 4.00 18.30
N LYS A 165 17.01 3.73 18.80
CA LYS A 165 18.25 4.06 18.09
C LYS A 165 18.36 3.29 16.77
N ILE A 166 18.00 2.01 16.75
CA ILE A 166 18.00 1.22 15.51
C ILE A 166 16.94 1.76 14.54
N ALA A 167 15.70 1.95 14.99
CA ALA A 167 14.62 2.48 14.15
C ALA A 167 15.00 3.83 13.52
N LEU A 168 15.49 4.78 14.33
CA LEU A 168 15.89 6.10 13.85
C LEU A 168 16.99 6.02 12.80
N LEU A 169 18.12 5.38 13.13
CA LEU A 169 19.29 5.33 12.24
C LEU A 169 19.03 4.51 10.98
N SER A 170 18.28 3.41 11.07
CA SER A 170 17.95 2.60 9.88
C SER A 170 17.00 3.34 8.94
N GLY A 171 16.02 4.07 9.47
CA GLY A 171 15.15 4.92 8.65
C GLY A 171 15.94 6.06 8.00
N ASP A 172 16.83 6.73 8.74
CA ASP A 172 17.66 7.83 8.23
C ASP A 172 18.64 7.35 7.14
N TYR A 173 19.23 6.17 7.32
CA TYR A 173 20.11 5.55 6.33
C TYR A 173 19.39 5.31 5.00
N LEU A 174 18.21 4.69 5.04
CA LEU A 174 17.41 4.45 3.84
C LEU A 174 16.99 5.75 3.14
N LEU A 175 16.60 6.76 3.92
CA LEU A 175 16.23 8.06 3.39
C LEU A 175 17.44 8.76 2.74
N SER A 176 18.60 8.75 3.38
CA SER A 176 19.85 9.30 2.84
C SER A 176 20.28 8.63 1.54
N ASN A 177 20.19 7.30 1.48
CA ASN A 177 20.47 6.55 0.25
C ASN A 177 19.46 6.89 -0.86
N SER A 178 18.17 7.03 -0.52
CA SER A 178 17.17 7.45 -1.50
C SER A 178 17.46 8.84 -2.08
N CYS A 179 17.95 9.79 -1.26
CA CYS A 179 18.38 11.11 -1.71
C CYS A 179 19.62 11.03 -2.61
N THR A 180 20.57 10.15 -2.29
CA THR A 180 21.78 9.93 -3.10
C THR A 180 21.42 9.36 -4.48
N GLU A 181 20.56 8.36 -4.53
CA GLU A 181 20.07 7.79 -5.79
C GLU A 181 19.28 8.82 -6.61
N LEU A 182 18.41 9.61 -5.98
CA LEU A 182 17.71 10.72 -6.65
C LEU A 182 18.66 11.76 -7.23
N ALA A 183 19.74 12.11 -6.51
CA ALA A 183 20.76 13.03 -7.01
C ALA A 183 21.52 12.44 -8.21
N ASN A 184 21.78 11.13 -8.20
CA ASN A 184 22.43 10.41 -9.31
C ASN A 184 21.59 10.39 -10.59
N LEU A 185 20.26 10.49 -10.48
CA LEU A 185 19.37 10.66 -11.64
C LEU A 185 19.50 12.03 -12.32
N ARG A 186 20.16 13.01 -11.68
CA ARG A 186 20.44 14.36 -12.22
C ARG A 186 19.20 15.05 -12.80
N ASN A 187 18.03 14.82 -12.20
CA ASN A 187 16.77 15.40 -12.62
C ASN A 187 16.19 16.24 -11.47
N GLN A 188 16.37 17.56 -11.53
CA GLN A 188 15.99 18.48 -10.46
C GLN A 188 14.48 18.45 -10.17
N ASP A 189 13.65 18.42 -11.21
CA ASP A 189 12.21 18.36 -11.05
C ASP A 189 11.77 17.06 -10.35
N LEU A 190 12.44 15.94 -10.64
CA LEU A 190 12.17 14.67 -9.95
C LEU A 190 12.60 14.73 -8.48
N VAL A 191 13.74 15.36 -8.18
CA VAL A 191 14.20 15.59 -6.80
C VAL A 191 13.19 16.44 -6.03
N GLU A 192 12.66 17.51 -6.63
CA GLU A 192 11.62 18.35 -6.02
C GLU A 192 10.33 17.57 -5.77
N LEU A 193 9.89 16.81 -6.77
CA LEU A 193 8.69 15.97 -6.69
C LEU A 193 8.78 14.98 -5.53
N MET A 194 9.91 14.27 -5.40
CA MET A 194 10.12 13.28 -4.35
C MET A 194 10.44 13.91 -2.99
N SER A 195 11.07 15.09 -2.95
CA SER A 195 11.23 15.84 -1.69
C SER A 195 9.89 16.25 -1.10
N THR A 196 8.92 16.59 -1.96
CA THR A 196 7.55 16.89 -1.51
C THR A 196 6.87 15.64 -0.93
N VAL A 197 7.19 14.44 -1.43
CA VAL A 197 6.71 13.19 -0.81
C VAL A 197 7.20 13.06 0.63
N VAL A 198 8.49 13.30 0.88
CA VAL A 198 9.07 13.21 2.23
C VAL A 198 8.35 14.19 3.16
N LYS A 199 8.13 15.43 2.71
CA LYS A 199 7.32 16.44 3.42
C LYS A 199 5.91 15.91 3.74
N ASP A 200 5.19 15.41 2.74
CA ASP A 200 3.81 14.93 2.89
C ASP A 200 3.72 13.78 3.92
N LEU A 201 4.67 12.83 3.86
CA LEU A 201 4.76 11.71 4.81
C LEU A 201 5.03 12.20 6.25
N THR A 202 5.88 13.22 6.42
CA THR A 202 6.11 13.84 7.73
C THR A 202 4.86 14.55 8.23
N GLU A 203 4.18 15.35 7.38
CA GLU A 203 2.94 16.04 7.76
C GLU A 203 1.86 15.05 8.21
N ALA A 204 1.75 13.89 7.57
CA ALA A 204 0.78 12.85 7.94
C ALA A 204 0.88 12.39 9.41
N GLU A 205 2.07 12.45 10.01
CA GLU A 205 2.32 12.07 11.40
C GLU A 205 1.90 13.12 12.43
N PHE A 206 1.46 14.30 11.99
CA PHE A 206 1.00 15.39 12.86
C PHE A 206 -0.44 15.83 12.59
N ILE A 207 -1.17 15.14 11.71
CA ILE A 207 -2.59 15.44 11.46
C ILE A 207 -3.49 14.91 12.57
N GLY A 208 -4.37 15.79 13.06
CA GLY A 208 -5.48 15.45 13.93
C GLY A 208 -5.08 15.24 15.40
N ARG A 209 -6.00 14.63 16.16
CA ARG A 209 -5.82 14.35 17.59
C ARG A 209 -4.92 13.14 17.77
N ARG A 210 -4.11 13.13 18.84
CA ARG A 210 -3.17 12.04 19.15
C ARG A 210 -3.07 11.79 20.65
N ASP A 211 -2.66 10.58 21.01
CA ASP A 211 -2.33 10.24 22.39
C ASP A 211 -0.88 10.62 22.74
N ASN A 212 -0.44 10.29 23.95
CA ASN A 212 0.92 10.57 24.42
C ASN A 212 2.02 9.79 23.68
N GLN A 213 1.66 8.70 22.99
CA GLN A 213 2.55 7.88 22.16
C GLN A 213 2.47 8.25 20.67
N ASN A 214 1.82 9.38 20.34
CA ASN A 214 1.61 9.87 18.98
C ASN A 214 0.69 8.99 18.11
N ASN A 215 -0.06 8.06 18.71
CA ASN A 215 -1.05 7.26 18.00
C ASN A 215 -2.23 8.14 17.55
N PRO A 216 -2.74 7.97 16.32
CA PRO A 216 -3.78 8.85 15.78
C PRO A 216 -5.17 8.52 16.34
N LEU A 217 -5.89 9.56 16.78
CA LEU A 217 -7.31 9.52 17.09
C LEU A 217 -8.12 10.32 16.05
N PRO A 218 -9.38 9.93 15.78
CA PRO A 218 -10.28 10.70 14.95
C PRO A 218 -10.45 12.14 15.44
N CYS A 219 -10.48 13.07 14.47
CA CYS A 219 -10.84 14.45 14.72
C CYS A 219 -12.27 14.56 15.27
N ILE A 220 -12.60 15.68 15.89
CA ILE A 220 -13.99 15.97 16.28
C ILE A 220 -14.70 16.47 15.02
N PRO A 221 -15.82 15.85 14.60
CA PRO A 221 -16.51 16.27 13.40
C PRO A 221 -17.12 17.67 13.61
N PRO A 222 -17.12 18.52 12.57
CA PRO A 222 -17.77 19.83 12.64
C PRO A 222 -19.30 19.68 12.80
N PRO A 223 -20.03 20.73 13.22
CA PRO A 223 -21.49 20.68 13.37
C PRO A 223 -22.21 20.20 12.11
N ASN A 224 -21.75 20.63 10.93
CA ASN A 224 -22.14 20.07 9.64
C ASN A 224 -21.23 18.89 9.29
N ARG A 225 -21.66 17.68 9.67
CA ARG A 225 -20.89 16.44 9.54
C ARG A 225 -20.76 15.92 8.11
N LYS A 226 -21.50 16.48 7.15
CA LYS A 226 -21.58 15.94 5.78
C LYS A 226 -20.21 15.91 5.12
N GLY A 227 -19.76 14.70 4.74
CA GLY A 227 -18.49 14.49 4.08
C GLY A 227 -17.27 14.56 5.00
N TYR A 228 -17.47 14.63 6.32
CA TYR A 228 -16.40 14.57 7.32
C TYR A 228 -15.51 13.34 7.12
N ALA A 229 -16.12 12.16 7.04
CA ALA A 229 -15.40 10.90 6.98
C ALA A 229 -14.50 10.82 5.75
N VAL A 230 -15.05 11.12 4.57
CA VAL A 230 -14.29 11.11 3.32
C VAL A 230 -13.17 12.14 3.36
N LYS A 231 -13.43 13.36 3.82
CA LYS A 231 -12.42 14.42 3.86
C LYS A 231 -11.24 14.08 4.77
N GLU A 232 -11.52 13.72 6.02
CA GLU A 232 -10.47 13.42 7.01
C GLU A 232 -9.70 12.15 6.64
N TRP A 233 -10.41 11.10 6.22
CA TRP A 233 -9.79 9.84 5.84
C TRP A 233 -8.94 10.01 4.57
N THR A 234 -9.45 10.71 3.55
CA THR A 234 -8.69 10.93 2.31
C THR A 234 -7.46 11.79 2.58
N LEU A 235 -7.56 12.88 3.35
CA LEU A 235 -6.40 13.72 3.67
C LEU A 235 -5.29 12.91 4.32
N ARG A 236 -5.63 12.14 5.37
CA ARG A 236 -4.67 11.30 6.10
C ARG A 236 -3.98 10.29 5.19
N ASN A 237 -4.75 9.57 4.36
CA ASN A 237 -4.24 8.47 3.57
C ASN A 237 -3.60 8.89 2.24
N VAL A 238 -3.94 10.07 1.72
CA VAL A 238 -3.16 10.71 0.66
C VAL A 238 -1.78 11.05 1.20
N LEU A 239 -1.68 11.77 2.32
CA LEU A 239 -0.38 12.23 2.84
C LEU A 239 0.51 11.08 3.35
N SER A 240 -0.07 10.05 3.99
CA SER A 240 0.69 8.91 4.53
C SER A 240 1.15 7.89 3.48
N ALA A 241 0.57 7.93 2.28
CA ALA A 241 0.76 6.87 1.29
C ALA A 241 0.49 7.35 -0.15
N GLY A 242 -0.71 7.88 -0.42
CA GLY A 242 -1.13 8.21 -1.78
C GLY A 242 -0.21 9.18 -2.53
N THR A 243 0.43 10.13 -1.83
CA THR A 243 1.39 11.06 -2.42
C THR A 243 2.63 10.36 -2.91
N LEU A 244 3.20 9.43 -2.14
CA LEU A 244 4.37 8.66 -2.55
C LEU A 244 4.06 7.83 -3.81
N LEU A 245 2.98 7.04 -3.82
CA LEU A 245 2.68 6.20 -4.98
C LEU A 245 2.31 7.03 -6.21
N GLY A 246 1.46 8.04 -6.03
CA GLY A 246 1.06 8.95 -7.11
C GLY A 246 2.25 9.70 -7.70
N LYS A 247 3.09 10.32 -6.87
CA LYS A 247 4.24 11.08 -7.35
C LYS A 247 5.32 10.20 -7.95
N SER A 248 5.51 8.96 -7.49
CA SER A 248 6.38 8.00 -8.15
C SER A 248 5.86 7.57 -9.52
N CYS A 249 4.55 7.32 -9.67
CA CYS A 249 3.94 7.05 -10.98
C CYS A 249 4.03 8.27 -11.92
N LYS A 250 3.87 9.49 -11.40
CA LYS A 250 4.11 10.73 -12.15
C LYS A 250 5.57 10.85 -12.59
N GLY A 251 6.50 10.64 -11.65
CA GLY A 251 7.94 10.73 -11.88
C GLY A 251 8.43 9.73 -12.91
N THR A 252 7.89 8.50 -12.93
CA THR A 252 8.31 7.49 -13.93
C THR A 252 7.86 7.84 -15.34
N LEU A 253 6.68 8.45 -15.49
CA LEU A 253 6.19 8.96 -16.78
C LEU A 253 6.99 10.17 -17.25
N LYS A 254 7.39 11.04 -16.31
CA LYS A 254 8.28 12.17 -16.59
C LYS A 254 9.66 11.71 -17.08
N LEU A 255 10.24 10.69 -16.43
CA LEU A 255 11.50 10.08 -16.87
C LEU A 255 11.39 9.45 -18.25
N ALA A 256 10.21 8.93 -18.61
CA ALA A 256 9.93 8.38 -19.94
C ALA A 256 9.61 9.44 -21.02
N GLY A 257 9.67 10.73 -20.70
CA GLY A 257 9.44 11.81 -21.68
C GLY A 257 7.98 12.06 -22.04
N HIS A 258 7.02 11.54 -21.26
CA HIS A 258 5.59 11.81 -21.47
C HIS A 258 5.23 13.25 -21.10
N ASN A 259 4.19 13.80 -21.73
CA ASN A 259 3.71 15.15 -21.45
C ASN A 259 3.06 15.27 -20.05
N ASP A 260 2.83 16.50 -19.60
CA ASP A 260 2.32 16.78 -18.26
C ASP A 260 0.91 16.20 -18.01
N ASP A 261 0.08 16.09 -19.05
CA ASP A 261 -1.26 15.50 -18.93
C ASP A 261 -1.17 14.01 -18.54
N ILE A 262 -0.34 13.24 -19.25
CA ILE A 262 -0.12 11.81 -18.96
C ILE A 262 0.59 11.63 -17.61
N GLN A 263 1.56 12.50 -17.30
CA GLN A 263 2.21 12.52 -15.98
C GLN A 263 1.19 12.71 -14.84
N GLU A 264 0.24 13.64 -15.00
CA GLU A 264 -0.80 13.89 -14.00
C GLU A 264 -1.79 12.72 -13.89
N GLN A 265 -2.11 12.06 -15.01
CA GLN A 265 -2.85 10.80 -14.95
C GLN A 265 -2.09 9.74 -14.14
N GLY A 266 -0.77 9.62 -14.30
CA GLY A 266 0.05 8.75 -13.44
C GLY A 266 -0.10 9.06 -11.95
N TYR A 267 -0.14 10.34 -11.58
CA TYR A 267 -0.41 10.76 -10.20
C TYR A 267 -1.79 10.31 -9.72
N GLU A 268 -2.84 10.58 -10.50
CA GLU A 268 -4.21 10.20 -10.16
C GLU A 268 -4.38 8.69 -10.01
N PHE A 269 -3.75 7.91 -10.90
CA PHE A 269 -3.69 6.46 -10.80
C PHE A 269 -3.11 6.00 -9.46
N GLY A 270 -1.87 6.41 -9.15
CA GLY A 270 -1.17 5.96 -7.95
C GLY A 270 -1.90 6.41 -6.67
N LYS A 271 -2.43 7.64 -6.65
CA LYS A 271 -3.24 8.17 -5.54
C LYS A 271 -4.49 7.33 -5.31
N HIS A 272 -5.27 7.04 -6.36
CA HIS A 272 -6.50 6.27 -6.23
C HIS A 272 -6.25 4.81 -5.92
N LEU A 273 -5.19 4.20 -6.46
CA LEU A 273 -4.79 2.86 -6.11
C LEU A 273 -4.44 2.74 -4.61
N ALA A 274 -3.64 3.68 -4.08
CA ALA A 274 -3.27 3.71 -2.67
C ALA A 274 -4.49 3.86 -1.74
N LEU A 275 -5.45 4.72 -2.12
CA LEU A 275 -6.70 4.88 -1.35
C LEU A 275 -7.57 3.63 -1.41
N ALA A 276 -7.76 3.03 -2.60
CA ALA A 276 -8.51 1.77 -2.73
C ALA A 276 -7.89 0.67 -1.86
N TRP A 277 -6.56 0.56 -1.87
CA TRP A 277 -5.84 -0.39 -1.03
C TRP A 277 -6.03 -0.12 0.47
N GLN A 278 -5.92 1.13 0.91
CA GLN A 278 -6.10 1.44 2.32
C GLN A 278 -7.52 1.14 2.79
N ALA A 279 -8.54 1.41 1.97
CA ALA A 279 -9.92 1.06 2.27
C ALA A 279 -10.12 -0.47 2.37
N TYR A 280 -9.46 -1.24 1.49
CA TYR A 280 -9.41 -2.71 1.58
C TYR A 280 -8.84 -3.19 2.93
N LEU A 281 -7.70 -2.62 3.36
CA LEU A 281 -7.08 -2.97 4.64
C LEU A 281 -7.97 -2.61 5.84
N ASP A 282 -8.60 -1.43 5.80
CA ASP A 282 -9.52 -0.97 6.84
C ASP A 282 -10.75 -1.89 6.98
N LEU A 283 -11.22 -2.50 5.88
CA LEU A 283 -12.32 -3.47 5.87
C LEU A 283 -11.95 -4.83 6.46
N GLY A 284 -10.70 -5.28 6.26
CA GLY A 284 -10.27 -6.65 6.60
C GLY A 284 -10.56 -7.05 8.04
N LEU A 285 -10.44 -6.10 8.98
CA LEU A 285 -10.71 -6.30 10.41
C LEU A 285 -12.17 -6.70 10.69
N PHE A 286 -13.11 -6.05 10.02
CA PHE A 286 -14.55 -6.26 10.20
C PHE A 286 -15.06 -7.48 9.45
N ILE A 287 -14.41 -7.85 8.35
CA ILE A 287 -14.76 -9.04 7.57
C ILE A 287 -14.27 -10.31 8.27
N ASN A 288 -13.07 -10.30 8.82
CA ASN A 288 -12.46 -11.46 9.48
C ASN A 288 -12.98 -11.69 10.92
N LYS A 289 -13.81 -10.76 11.43
CA LYS A 289 -14.40 -10.81 12.78
C LYS A 289 -13.35 -10.85 13.91
N GLU A 290 -12.27 -10.10 13.74
CA GLU A 290 -11.16 -10.02 14.68
C GLU A 290 -11.43 -8.99 15.80
N SER A 291 -12.56 -9.14 16.51
CA SER A 291 -13.09 -8.13 17.44
C SER A 291 -12.25 -7.90 18.72
N ALA A 292 -11.28 -8.76 19.00
CA ALA A 292 -10.44 -8.70 20.20
C ALA A 292 -9.07 -8.04 19.96
N MET A 293 -8.77 -7.62 18.73
CA MET A 293 -7.49 -7.01 18.37
C MET A 293 -7.59 -5.49 18.38
N SER A 294 -6.53 -4.80 18.81
CA SER A 294 -6.41 -3.36 18.62
C SER A 294 -6.29 -3.03 17.13
N PHE A 295 -6.94 -1.94 16.72
CA PHE A 295 -6.97 -1.51 15.32
C PHE A 295 -6.85 0.00 15.16
N ASN A 296 -6.63 0.46 13.93
CA ASN A 296 -6.53 1.88 13.64
C ASN A 296 -7.89 2.58 13.88
N LEU A 297 -7.94 3.44 14.90
CA LEU A 297 -9.11 4.23 15.27
C LEU A 297 -9.48 5.26 14.19
N CYS A 298 -8.55 5.62 13.30
CA CYS A 298 -8.78 6.47 12.14
C CYS A 298 -9.14 5.69 10.85
N SER A 299 -9.55 4.43 10.94
CA SER A 299 -9.97 3.66 9.76
C SER A 299 -11.30 4.16 9.17
N ALA A 300 -11.51 3.93 7.87
CA ALA A 300 -12.69 4.39 7.16
C ALA A 300 -14.03 3.95 7.81
N PRO A 301 -14.23 2.69 8.26
CA PRO A 301 -15.48 2.28 8.88
C PRO A 301 -15.81 3.10 10.14
N ILE A 302 -14.80 3.43 10.93
CA ILE A 302 -14.96 4.24 12.15
C ILE A 302 -15.25 5.69 11.79
N MET A 303 -14.52 6.27 10.83
CA MET A 303 -14.77 7.65 10.40
C MET A 303 -16.18 7.83 9.85
N PHE A 304 -16.65 6.90 9.02
CA PHE A 304 -18.04 6.91 8.53
C PHE A 304 -19.06 6.71 9.64
N HIS A 305 -18.74 5.88 10.65
CA HIS A 305 -19.60 5.77 11.82
C HIS A 305 -19.65 7.08 12.61
N ILE A 306 -18.52 7.76 12.85
CA ILE A 306 -18.47 9.05 13.55
C ILE A 306 -19.31 10.11 12.80
N GLU A 307 -19.26 10.14 11.46
CA GLU A 307 -20.10 11.02 10.67
C GLU A 307 -21.60 10.75 10.93
N HIS A 308 -21.99 9.48 11.02
CA HIS A 308 -23.36 9.03 11.28
C HIS A 308 -23.82 9.28 12.73
N ASP A 309 -23.07 8.76 13.70
CA ASP A 309 -23.30 8.88 15.13
C ASP A 309 -21.99 9.20 15.88
N PRO A 310 -21.76 10.48 16.27
CA PRO A 310 -20.59 10.89 17.03
C PRO A 310 -20.54 10.36 18.47
N SER A 311 -21.60 9.73 18.99
CA SER A 311 -21.64 9.22 20.37
C SER A 311 -20.52 8.21 20.66
N ILE A 312 -20.04 7.50 19.62
CA ILE A 312 -18.89 6.61 19.70
C ILE A 312 -17.61 7.30 20.19
N LEU A 313 -17.49 8.63 19.99
CA LEU A 313 -16.36 9.42 20.46
C LEU A 313 -16.21 9.36 21.97
N THR A 314 -17.29 9.16 22.75
CA THR A 314 -17.18 8.97 24.21
C THR A 314 -16.33 7.76 24.58
N GLU A 315 -16.37 6.69 23.77
CA GLU A 315 -15.52 5.52 23.97
C GLU A 315 -14.10 5.74 23.43
N ILE A 316 -13.98 6.35 22.25
CA ILE A 316 -12.69 6.64 21.59
C ILE A 316 -11.86 7.65 22.39
N ASP A 317 -12.51 8.63 23.02
CA ASP A 317 -11.84 9.72 23.75
C ASP A 317 -11.20 9.25 25.06
N LYS A 318 -11.54 8.05 25.56
CA LYS A 318 -10.75 7.40 26.62
C LYS A 318 -9.31 7.15 26.18
N GLY A 319 -9.09 7.07 24.87
CA GLY A 319 -7.80 6.91 24.23
C GLY A 319 -6.92 8.16 24.20
N LEU A 320 -7.38 9.31 24.71
CA LEU A 320 -6.63 10.58 24.64
C LEU A 320 -5.29 10.53 25.39
N GLU A 321 -5.20 9.78 26.48
CA GLU A 321 -3.93 9.57 27.19
C GLU A 321 -3.13 8.40 26.59
N SER A 322 -3.81 7.30 26.29
CA SER A 322 -3.27 6.12 25.62
C SER A 322 -4.39 5.41 24.87
N VAL A 323 -4.20 5.11 23.59
CA VAL A 323 -5.16 4.34 22.78
C VAL A 323 -5.47 2.95 23.34
N ASP A 324 -4.66 2.43 24.26
CA ASP A 324 -4.91 1.16 24.94
C ASP A 324 -6.08 1.23 25.95
N ASN A 325 -6.46 2.44 26.37
CA ASN A 325 -7.61 2.66 27.25
C ASN A 325 -8.97 2.52 26.53
N VAL A 326 -8.96 2.37 25.20
CA VAL A 326 -10.18 2.23 24.39
C VAL A 326 -10.68 0.79 24.44
N ASP A 327 -11.98 0.60 24.68
CA ASP A 327 -12.62 -0.70 24.52
C ASP A 327 -12.84 -1.01 23.02
N TYR A 328 -11.84 -1.63 22.39
CA TYR A 328 -11.88 -2.01 20.97
C TYR A 328 -13.03 -2.96 20.63
N ALA A 329 -13.42 -3.86 21.55
CA ALA A 329 -14.53 -4.77 21.31
C ALA A 329 -15.86 -4.03 21.26
N LYS A 330 -16.04 -3.04 22.15
CA LYS A 330 -17.21 -2.16 22.13
C LYS A 330 -17.25 -1.27 20.88
N VAL A 331 -16.13 -0.64 20.51
CA VAL A 331 -16.02 0.16 19.28
C VAL A 331 -16.35 -0.71 18.06
N TYR A 332 -15.78 -1.91 17.99
CA TYR A 332 -16.06 -2.88 16.93
C TYR A 332 -17.55 -3.21 16.81
N ASN A 333 -18.21 -3.51 17.94
CA ASN A 333 -19.63 -3.84 17.98
C ASN A 333 -20.52 -2.69 17.52
N ILE A 334 -20.21 -1.45 17.95
CA ILE A 334 -20.94 -0.24 17.54
C ILE A 334 -20.80 -0.01 16.03
N VAL A 335 -19.57 -0.06 15.51
CA VAL A 335 -19.30 0.15 14.08
C VAL A 335 -19.93 -0.94 13.22
N SER A 336 -19.93 -2.19 13.68
CA SER A 336 -20.53 -3.34 12.99
C SER A 336 -22.06 -3.24 12.83
N GLN A 337 -22.72 -2.47 13.69
CA GLN A 337 -24.16 -2.22 13.62
C GLN A 337 -24.50 -0.96 12.80
N GLY A 338 -23.50 -0.13 12.49
CA GLY A 338 -23.67 1.12 11.75
C GLY A 338 -23.38 0.99 10.25
N PRO A 339 -23.51 2.11 9.50
CA PRO A 339 -23.32 2.11 8.04
C PRO A 339 -21.85 2.10 7.61
N GLY A 340 -20.90 2.18 8.55
CA GLY A 340 -19.49 2.46 8.25
C GLY A 340 -18.82 1.43 7.35
N ILE A 341 -19.12 0.14 7.55
CA ILE A 341 -18.56 -0.94 6.74
C ILE A 341 -19.03 -0.83 5.28
N GLU A 342 -20.33 -0.66 5.07
CA GLU A 342 -20.91 -0.56 3.73
C GLU A 342 -20.45 0.70 2.99
N LEU A 343 -20.38 1.84 3.69
CA LEU A 343 -19.84 3.08 3.12
C LEU A 343 -18.36 2.95 2.76
N THR A 344 -17.59 2.17 3.51
CA THR A 344 -16.19 1.88 3.19
C THR A 344 -16.06 1.00 1.96
N LYS A 345 -16.92 -0.02 1.76
CA LYS A 345 -16.97 -0.80 0.51
C LYS A 345 -17.26 0.09 -0.69
N GLN A 346 -18.19 1.03 -0.57
CA GLN A 346 -18.50 1.99 -1.63
C GLN A 346 -17.32 2.93 -1.91
N LEU A 347 -16.63 3.41 -0.87
CA LEU A 347 -15.43 4.24 -1.00
C LEU A 347 -14.29 3.50 -1.72
N GLN A 348 -14.05 2.25 -1.33
CA GLN A 348 -13.08 1.38 -1.98
C GLN A 348 -13.42 1.19 -3.46
N LYS A 349 -14.64 0.77 -3.78
CA LYS A 349 -15.11 0.57 -5.16
C LYS A 349 -14.94 1.82 -6.01
N LYS A 350 -15.28 2.99 -5.46
CA LYS A 350 -15.10 4.28 -6.13
C LYS A 350 -13.63 4.54 -6.48
N HIS A 351 -12.70 4.31 -5.55
CA HIS A 351 -11.28 4.51 -5.82
C HIS A 351 -10.70 3.46 -6.78
N SER A 352 -11.11 2.20 -6.68
CA SER A 352 -10.74 1.15 -7.63
C SER A 352 -11.19 1.50 -9.05
N GLN A 353 -12.45 1.92 -9.22
CA GLN A 353 -13.00 2.34 -10.51
C GLN A 353 -12.22 3.50 -11.11
N LYS A 354 -11.92 4.53 -10.32
CA LYS A 354 -11.10 5.66 -10.79
C LYS A 354 -9.69 5.23 -11.23
N ALA A 355 -9.03 4.35 -10.47
CA ALA A 355 -7.72 3.83 -10.87
C ALA A 355 -7.81 3.03 -12.18
N THR A 356 -8.85 2.20 -12.34
CA THR A 356 -9.17 1.46 -13.57
C THR A 356 -9.45 2.40 -14.76
N GLU A 357 -10.21 3.47 -14.56
CA GLU A 357 -10.49 4.47 -15.59
C GLU A 357 -9.21 5.13 -16.09
N VAL A 358 -8.29 5.49 -15.20
CA VAL A 358 -7.00 6.09 -15.60
C VAL A 358 -6.17 5.11 -16.43
N LEU A 359 -6.16 3.81 -16.11
CA LEU A 359 -5.41 2.82 -16.90
C LEU A 359 -5.85 2.72 -18.36
N SER A 360 -7.08 3.13 -18.69
CA SER A 360 -7.59 3.09 -20.06
C SER A 360 -6.85 4.02 -21.03
N ILE A 361 -6.10 5.00 -20.52
CA ILE A 361 -5.28 5.90 -21.35
C ILE A 361 -4.07 5.18 -21.96
N PHE A 362 -3.59 4.12 -21.31
CA PHE A 362 -2.43 3.36 -21.76
C PHE A 362 -2.86 2.28 -22.75
N GLN A 363 -1.98 1.99 -23.72
CA GLN A 363 -2.24 0.94 -24.71
C GLN A 363 -2.36 -0.44 -24.05
N GLU A 364 -3.09 -1.34 -24.72
CA GLU A 364 -3.25 -2.70 -24.23
C GLU A 364 -1.90 -3.41 -24.16
N SER A 365 -1.57 -3.91 -22.97
CA SER A 365 -0.31 -4.59 -22.70
C SER A 365 -0.48 -5.55 -21.53
N ASP A 366 0.44 -6.50 -21.38
CA ASP A 366 0.49 -7.38 -20.22
C ASP A 366 0.63 -6.59 -18.92
N ALA A 367 1.43 -5.50 -18.94
CA ALA A 367 1.62 -4.64 -17.79
C ALA A 367 0.33 -3.92 -17.37
N ARG A 368 -0.43 -3.37 -18.34
CA ARG A 368 -1.73 -2.77 -18.06
C ARG A 368 -2.72 -3.81 -17.51
N THR A 369 -2.71 -5.01 -18.08
CA THR A 369 -3.58 -6.13 -17.62
C THR A 369 -3.22 -6.56 -16.20
N ALA A 370 -1.93 -6.62 -15.86
CA ALA A 370 -1.49 -6.92 -14.50
C ALA A 370 -1.94 -5.87 -13.49
N LEU A 371 -1.89 -4.58 -13.84
CA LEU A 371 -2.42 -3.51 -13.00
C LEU A 371 -3.94 -3.64 -12.79
N TYR A 372 -4.70 -4.01 -13.83
CA TYR A 372 -6.12 -4.32 -13.69
C TYR A 372 -6.36 -5.50 -12.74
N ASN A 373 -5.60 -6.60 -12.89
CA ASN A 373 -5.73 -7.78 -12.04
C ASN A 373 -5.43 -7.46 -10.57
N ILE A 374 -4.43 -6.60 -10.32
CA ILE A 374 -4.11 -6.10 -8.98
C ILE A 374 -5.29 -5.31 -8.39
N ILE A 375 -5.90 -4.39 -9.16
CA ILE A 375 -7.07 -3.64 -8.70
C ILE A 375 -8.26 -4.56 -8.42
N ALA A 376 -8.52 -5.50 -9.34
CA ALA A 376 -9.62 -6.45 -9.22
C ALA A 376 -9.47 -7.36 -8.00
N ALA A 377 -8.25 -7.83 -7.71
CA ALA A 377 -7.96 -8.65 -6.54
C ALA A 377 -8.26 -7.95 -5.20
N MET A 378 -8.31 -6.62 -5.17
CA MET A 378 -8.74 -5.85 -3.99
C MET A 378 -10.27 -5.65 -3.95
N GLY A 379 -10.93 -5.48 -5.09
CA GLY A 379 -12.28 -4.90 -5.20
C GLY A 379 -13.47 -5.84 -4.96
N ASP A 380 -13.25 -7.15 -4.79
CA ASP A 380 -14.32 -8.14 -4.74
C ASP A 380 -14.69 -8.51 -3.29
N PHE A 381 -15.66 -7.78 -2.70
CA PHE A 381 -16.28 -8.05 -1.38
C PHE A 381 -17.80 -8.14 -1.38
#